data_AF-A0A6A3ZDE1-F1
#
_entry.id   AF-A0A6A3ZDE1-F1
#
_cell.length_a   1.000
_cell.length_b   1.000
_cell.length_c   1.000
_cell.angle_alpha   90.00
_cell.angle_beta   90.00
_cell.angle_gamma   90.00
#
_symmetry.space_group_name_H-M   'P 1'
#
loop_
_entity.id
_entity.type
_entity.pdbx_description
1 polymer ?
#
loop_
_entity_poly.entity_id
_entity_poly.type
_entity_poly.pdbx_seq_one_letter_code
_entity_poly.pdbx_strand_id
1 'polypeptide(L)'
;MELDFKLDSMLWTSVAVVYRECLLKRSGEQLPHVARHIDGFLDDRSRSLAAAYERTASLHCIQLLADRRAAPESLYIEWEFNTVVAQAARRGDLASLKWLAESYLQDGALSAAANAAAFSGELSVLQWLHEEHKARVHWGGLEWCGAIRSGQTEVVEWLKQNSAPNTEAVWKLAFDAAAAGYLELMQWLLGHDKAAVEAAMRGAHKGHQWGIVKWLATHCNTTPLTGCVDAAAKDGDLEFLQCAMKDAVLGSHVPVMLFLYNNYGRELCEAGICLLRDNWEDTEVRFVGMAQWLLNNFGEELEGVTMSVNRADWATNKWMKDHNMSMLEVEDEIVFWECGPQ
;
A
#
# COMPACT_ATOMS: atom_id res chain seq x y z
N MET A 1 -45.65 -0.89 -33.07
CA MET A 1 -44.37 -0.24 -32.74
C MET A 1 -44.54 1.21 -32.28
N GLU A 2 -45.16 2.12 -33.04
CA GLU A 2 -45.45 3.50 -32.54
C GLU A 2 -46.55 3.58 -31.48
N LEU A 3 -47.52 2.65 -31.50
CA LEU A 3 -48.62 2.60 -30.53
C LEU A 3 -48.16 2.13 -29.14
N ASP A 4 -47.25 1.16 -29.06
CA ASP A 4 -46.67 0.70 -27.79
C ASP A 4 -45.81 1.79 -27.13
N PHE A 5 -45.03 2.53 -27.94
CA PHE A 5 -44.21 3.65 -27.46
C PHE A 5 -45.07 4.78 -26.85
N LYS A 6 -46.25 5.04 -27.43
CA LYS A 6 -47.21 6.03 -26.90
C LYS A 6 -47.90 5.57 -25.62
N LEU A 7 -48.24 4.27 -25.53
CA LEU A 7 -48.87 3.72 -24.34
C LEU A 7 -47.92 3.77 -23.14
N ASP A 8 -46.65 3.39 -23.34
CA ASP A 8 -45.63 3.45 -22.29
C ASP A 8 -45.39 4.90 -21.82
N SER A 9 -45.30 5.86 -22.73
CA SER A 9 -45.18 7.29 -22.39
C SER A 9 -46.33 7.79 -21.50
N MET A 10 -47.58 7.41 -21.81
CA MET A 10 -48.75 7.79 -21.01
C MET A 10 -48.76 7.11 -19.62
N LEU A 11 -48.32 5.85 -19.56
CA LEU A 11 -48.26 5.08 -18.31
C LEU A 11 -47.20 5.67 -17.36
N TRP A 12 -46.05 6.07 -17.89
CA TRP A 12 -45.00 6.76 -17.14
C TRP A 12 -45.38 8.16 -16.69
N THR A 13 -46.12 8.91 -17.52
CA THR A 13 -46.70 10.19 -17.11
C THR A 13 -47.66 9.98 -15.94
N SER A 14 -48.44 8.89 -15.98
CA SER A 14 -49.38 8.53 -14.91
C SER A 14 -48.66 8.11 -13.63
N VAL A 15 -47.60 7.29 -13.72
CA VAL A 15 -46.78 6.88 -12.57
C VAL A 15 -46.04 8.08 -11.97
N ALA A 16 -45.50 8.99 -12.79
CA ALA A 16 -44.87 10.23 -12.33
C ALA A 16 -45.85 11.15 -11.58
N VAL A 17 -47.08 11.27 -12.09
CA VAL A 17 -48.14 12.05 -11.46
C VAL A 17 -48.58 11.41 -10.14
N VAL A 18 -48.83 10.10 -10.11
CA VAL A 18 -49.19 9.37 -8.88
C VAL A 18 -48.06 9.44 -7.86
N TYR A 19 -46.80 9.33 -8.29
CA TYR A 19 -45.66 9.48 -7.42
C TYR A 19 -45.57 10.88 -6.79
N ARG A 20 -45.65 11.95 -7.60
CA ARG A 20 -45.60 13.34 -7.10
C ARG A 20 -46.80 13.70 -6.23
N GLU A 21 -48.01 13.32 -6.64
CA GLU A 21 -49.24 13.80 -6.02
C GLU A 21 -49.75 12.93 -4.87
N CYS A 22 -49.46 11.62 -4.90
CA CYS A 22 -49.92 10.69 -3.87
C CYS A 22 -48.80 10.28 -2.92
N LEU A 23 -47.62 9.90 -3.43
CA LEU A 23 -46.55 9.38 -2.58
C LEU A 23 -45.73 10.50 -1.93
N LEU A 24 -45.26 11.50 -2.68
CA LEU A 24 -44.47 12.61 -2.15
C LEU A 24 -45.29 13.57 -1.27
N LYS A 25 -46.52 13.90 -1.66
CA LYS A 25 -47.37 14.89 -0.95
C LYS A 25 -48.18 14.31 0.23
N ARG A 26 -48.56 13.03 0.21
CA ARG A 26 -49.50 12.46 1.20
C ARG A 26 -48.92 11.34 2.07
N SER A 27 -47.87 10.65 1.62
CA SER A 27 -47.40 9.41 2.28
C SER A 27 -45.87 9.33 2.48
N GLY A 28 -45.14 10.37 2.07
CA GLY A 28 -43.67 10.36 1.95
C GLY A 28 -42.90 10.19 3.26
N GLU A 29 -43.56 10.34 4.40
CA GLU A 29 -42.98 10.13 5.73
C GLU A 29 -42.92 8.65 6.15
N GLN A 30 -43.77 7.78 5.58
CA GLN A 30 -43.89 6.39 6.05
C GLN A 30 -42.99 5.39 5.30
N LEU A 31 -42.64 5.64 4.03
CA LEU A 31 -41.83 4.75 3.19
C LEU A 31 -40.87 5.51 2.24
N PRO A 32 -39.91 6.29 2.78
CA PRO A 32 -39.02 7.13 1.96
C PRO A 32 -38.11 6.33 1.01
N HIS A 33 -37.83 5.07 1.30
CA HIS A 33 -37.09 4.18 0.40
C HIS A 33 -37.89 3.83 -0.86
N VAL A 34 -39.19 3.51 -0.73
CA VAL A 34 -40.08 3.24 -1.86
C VAL A 34 -40.21 4.47 -2.75
N ALA A 35 -40.33 5.65 -2.14
CA ALA A 35 -40.41 6.89 -2.89
C ALA A 35 -39.12 7.15 -3.70
N ARG A 36 -37.93 6.98 -3.09
CA ARG A 36 -36.64 7.09 -3.80
C ARG A 36 -36.48 6.06 -4.92
N HIS A 37 -36.96 4.83 -4.73
CA HIS A 37 -36.93 3.81 -5.79
C HIS A 37 -37.79 4.20 -6.99
N ILE A 38 -38.99 4.73 -6.75
CA ILE A 38 -39.90 5.16 -7.80
C ILE A 38 -39.35 6.41 -8.51
N ASP A 39 -38.85 7.40 -7.76
CA ASP A 39 -38.19 8.60 -8.32
C ASP A 39 -36.99 8.25 -9.19
N GLY A 40 -36.08 7.41 -8.66
CA GLY A 40 -34.88 6.99 -9.38
C GLY A 40 -35.19 6.18 -10.65
N PHE A 41 -36.34 5.51 -10.70
CA PHE A 41 -36.81 4.78 -11.88
C PHE A 41 -37.53 5.69 -12.90
N LEU A 42 -38.16 6.77 -12.42
CA LEU A 42 -38.85 7.78 -13.24
C LEU A 42 -37.92 8.84 -13.83
N ASP A 43 -36.70 8.98 -13.31
CA ASP A 43 -35.74 10.01 -13.73
C ASP A 43 -35.20 9.68 -15.14
N ASP A 44 -35.83 10.25 -16.18
CA ASP A 44 -35.56 10.12 -17.62
C ASP A 44 -34.12 10.53 -18.04
N ARG A 45 -33.28 10.94 -17.09
CA ARG A 45 -31.94 11.48 -17.33
C ARG A 45 -30.80 10.45 -17.24
N SER A 46 -31.07 9.21 -16.87
CA SER A 46 -30.06 8.15 -17.00
C SER A 46 -30.67 6.81 -17.38
N ARG A 47 -30.84 6.60 -18.69
CA ARG A 47 -31.09 5.29 -19.30
C ARG A 47 -29.86 4.37 -19.20
N SER A 48 -29.13 4.34 -18.08
CA SER A 48 -28.00 3.40 -17.91
C SER A 48 -28.25 2.40 -16.76
N LEU A 49 -27.92 1.12 -16.98
CA LEU A 49 -28.06 0.02 -16.03
C LEU A 49 -27.23 0.36 -14.81
N ALA A 50 -26.04 0.91 -15.02
CA ALA A 50 -25.16 1.40 -13.95
C ALA A 50 -25.82 2.49 -13.10
N ALA A 51 -26.42 3.53 -13.69
CA ALA A 51 -27.05 4.60 -12.90
C ALA A 51 -28.32 4.11 -12.17
N ALA A 52 -29.07 3.19 -12.77
CA ALA A 52 -30.22 2.57 -12.14
C ALA A 52 -29.78 1.67 -10.96
N TYR A 53 -28.73 0.87 -11.15
CA TYR A 53 -28.20 0.01 -10.11
C TYR A 53 -27.55 0.81 -8.97
N GLU A 54 -26.82 1.88 -9.27
CA GLU A 54 -26.21 2.75 -8.27
C GLU A 54 -27.26 3.31 -7.29
N ARG A 55 -28.41 3.73 -7.82
CA ARG A 55 -29.52 4.28 -7.05
C ARG A 55 -30.34 3.24 -6.31
N THR A 56 -30.56 2.07 -6.92
CA THR A 56 -31.54 1.09 -6.43
C THR A 56 -30.92 -0.15 -5.79
N ALA A 57 -29.71 -0.52 -6.17
CA ALA A 57 -29.07 -1.80 -5.84
C ALA A 57 -30.01 -3.00 -6.02
N SER A 58 -30.87 -2.95 -7.04
CA SER A 58 -31.97 -3.90 -7.22
C SER A 58 -31.84 -4.63 -8.55
N LEU A 59 -31.67 -5.96 -8.48
CA LEU A 59 -31.71 -6.86 -9.63
C LEU A 59 -32.98 -6.65 -10.47
N HIS A 60 -34.13 -6.55 -9.82
CA HIS A 60 -35.40 -6.40 -10.51
C HIS A 60 -35.46 -5.10 -11.33
N CYS A 61 -34.95 -4.00 -10.78
CA CYS A 61 -34.94 -2.71 -11.47
C CYS A 61 -34.04 -2.73 -12.71
N ILE A 62 -32.87 -3.37 -12.63
CA ILE A 62 -31.96 -3.48 -13.78
C ILE A 62 -32.47 -4.46 -14.85
N GLN A 63 -33.14 -5.54 -14.46
CA GLN A 63 -33.81 -6.47 -15.38
C GLN A 63 -34.90 -5.75 -16.18
N LEU A 64 -35.81 -5.08 -15.47
CA LEU A 64 -36.90 -4.33 -16.09
C LEU A 64 -36.39 -3.26 -17.05
N LEU A 65 -35.27 -2.62 -16.70
CA LEU A 65 -34.65 -1.60 -17.54
C LEU A 65 -33.93 -2.20 -18.76
N ALA A 66 -33.32 -3.38 -18.63
CA ALA A 66 -32.68 -4.08 -19.75
C ALA A 66 -33.70 -4.58 -20.77
N ASP A 67 -34.81 -5.17 -20.31
CA ASP A 67 -35.88 -5.68 -21.19
C ASP A 67 -36.55 -4.59 -22.03
N ARG A 68 -36.55 -3.34 -21.54
CA ARG A 68 -37.20 -2.19 -22.17
C ARG A 68 -36.30 -1.43 -23.14
N ARG A 69 -35.00 -1.71 -23.18
CA ARG A 69 -34.06 -0.98 -24.03
C ARG A 69 -34.03 -1.52 -25.44
N ALA A 70 -33.96 -0.60 -26.41
CA ALA A 70 -33.49 -0.94 -27.74
C ALA A 70 -32.00 -1.35 -27.66
N ALA A 71 -31.58 -2.31 -28.49
CA ALA A 71 -30.23 -2.83 -28.50
C ALA A 71 -29.20 -1.68 -28.62
N PRO A 72 -28.43 -1.39 -27.56
CA PRO A 72 -27.44 -0.32 -27.58
C PRO A 72 -26.27 -0.69 -28.52
N GLU A 73 -25.50 0.31 -28.93
CA GLU A 73 -24.26 0.08 -29.69
C GLU A 73 -23.27 -0.81 -28.90
N SER A 74 -22.56 -1.69 -29.60
CA SER A 74 -21.71 -2.74 -29.01
C SER A 74 -20.60 -2.23 -28.08
N LEU A 75 -20.07 -1.01 -28.28
CA LEU A 75 -19.05 -0.46 -27.38
C LEU A 75 -19.66 0.18 -26.13
N TYR A 76 -20.87 0.72 -26.26
CA TYR A 76 -21.57 1.35 -25.14
C TYR A 76 -22.02 0.30 -24.11
N ILE A 77 -22.49 -0.86 -24.59
CA ILE A 77 -22.94 -1.95 -23.72
C ILE A 77 -21.78 -2.54 -22.89
N GLU A 78 -20.57 -2.67 -23.45
CA GLU A 78 -19.41 -3.18 -22.72
C GLU A 78 -18.95 -2.21 -21.61
N TRP A 79 -18.90 -0.91 -21.89
CA TRP A 79 -18.54 0.10 -20.89
C TRP A 79 -19.56 0.14 -19.74
N GLU A 80 -20.84 0.14 -20.09
CA GLU A 80 -21.93 0.11 -19.13
C GLU A 80 -21.92 -1.18 -18.30
N PHE A 81 -21.74 -2.32 -18.95
CA PHE A 81 -21.61 -3.63 -18.33
C PHE A 81 -20.49 -3.63 -17.30
N ASN A 82 -19.27 -3.21 -17.69
CA ASN A 82 -18.11 -3.13 -16.81
C ASN A 82 -18.39 -2.26 -15.56
N THR A 83 -19.16 -1.19 -15.74
CA THR A 83 -19.53 -0.29 -14.63
C THR A 83 -20.50 -0.97 -13.67
N VAL A 84 -21.59 -1.58 -14.18
CA VAL A 84 -22.61 -2.19 -13.33
C VAL A 84 -22.11 -3.46 -12.62
N VAL A 85 -21.30 -4.29 -13.29
CA VAL A 85 -20.69 -5.46 -12.63
C VAL A 85 -19.71 -5.04 -11.54
N ALA A 86 -18.94 -3.96 -11.73
CA ALA A 86 -18.07 -3.44 -10.68
C ALA A 86 -18.87 -2.91 -9.47
N GLN A 87 -20.00 -2.25 -9.70
CA GLN A 87 -20.89 -1.79 -8.64
C GLN A 87 -21.52 -2.96 -7.86
N ALA A 88 -22.00 -3.99 -8.55
CA ALA A 88 -22.59 -5.17 -7.92
C ALA A 88 -21.53 -5.97 -7.13
N ALA A 89 -20.34 -6.14 -7.71
CA ALA A 89 -19.21 -6.80 -7.06
C ALA A 89 -18.72 -6.08 -5.81
N ARG A 90 -18.66 -4.74 -5.83
CA ARG A 90 -18.30 -3.93 -4.65
C ARG A 90 -19.29 -4.09 -3.49
N ARG A 91 -20.53 -4.51 -3.77
CA ARG A 91 -21.60 -4.71 -2.78
C ARG A 91 -21.76 -6.17 -2.35
N GLY A 92 -20.99 -7.10 -2.91
CA GLY A 92 -21.19 -8.54 -2.71
C GLY A 92 -22.49 -9.08 -3.30
N ASP A 93 -23.15 -8.35 -4.21
CA ASP A 93 -24.44 -8.75 -4.79
C ASP A 93 -24.26 -9.79 -5.90
N LEU A 94 -24.08 -11.03 -5.46
CA LEU A 94 -23.87 -12.19 -6.33
C LEU A 94 -25.08 -12.46 -7.23
N ALA A 95 -26.30 -12.16 -6.78
CA ALA A 95 -27.51 -12.40 -7.56
C ALA A 95 -27.55 -11.50 -8.80
N SER A 96 -27.26 -10.20 -8.62
CA SER A 96 -27.16 -9.27 -9.74
C SER A 96 -25.99 -9.58 -10.66
N LEU A 97 -24.84 -9.96 -10.10
CA LEU A 97 -23.67 -10.36 -10.88
C LEU A 97 -23.93 -11.58 -11.76
N LYS A 98 -24.57 -12.63 -11.23
CA LYS A 98 -24.93 -13.82 -12.01
C LYS A 98 -25.83 -13.46 -13.17
N TRP A 99 -26.89 -12.70 -12.93
CA TRP A 99 -27.77 -12.27 -14.02
C TRP A 99 -27.03 -11.44 -15.07
N LEU A 100 -26.17 -10.50 -14.65
CA LEU A 100 -25.36 -9.70 -15.56
C LEU A 100 -24.44 -10.59 -16.42
N ALA A 101 -23.71 -11.50 -15.78
CA ALA A 101 -22.71 -12.35 -16.43
C ALA A 101 -23.32 -13.47 -17.29
N GLU A 102 -24.45 -14.06 -16.90
CA GLU A 102 -25.02 -15.24 -17.53
C GLU A 102 -26.16 -14.91 -18.51
N SER A 103 -26.87 -13.80 -18.30
CA SER A 103 -28.05 -13.43 -19.10
C SER A 103 -27.87 -12.14 -19.90
N TYR A 104 -27.27 -11.10 -19.30
CA TYR A 104 -27.20 -9.78 -19.94
C TYR A 104 -26.05 -9.68 -20.96
N LEU A 105 -24.82 -10.01 -20.56
CA LEU A 105 -23.66 -10.02 -21.47
C LEU A 105 -22.74 -11.22 -21.16
N GLN A 106 -22.97 -12.32 -21.89
CA GLN A 106 -22.30 -13.61 -21.67
C GLN A 106 -20.81 -13.59 -21.98
N ASP A 107 -20.39 -12.81 -22.99
CA ASP A 107 -18.98 -12.70 -23.39
C ASP A 107 -18.27 -11.49 -22.76
N GLY A 108 -18.95 -10.72 -21.91
CA GLY A 108 -18.40 -9.52 -21.30
C GLY A 108 -17.24 -9.83 -20.35
N ALA A 109 -16.20 -9.00 -20.36
CA ALA A 109 -15.07 -9.14 -19.43
C ALA A 109 -15.50 -8.86 -17.98
N LEU A 110 -15.02 -9.65 -17.03
CA LEU A 110 -15.36 -9.56 -15.60
C LEU A 110 -14.19 -9.06 -14.74
N SER A 111 -13.08 -8.63 -15.36
CA SER A 111 -11.92 -8.07 -14.64
C SER A 111 -12.28 -6.87 -13.76
N ALA A 112 -13.24 -6.04 -14.18
CA ALA A 112 -13.72 -4.91 -13.39
C ALA A 112 -14.48 -5.37 -12.13
N ALA A 113 -15.25 -6.45 -12.24
CA ALA A 113 -15.94 -7.08 -11.11
C ALA A 113 -14.93 -7.68 -10.12
N ALA A 114 -13.95 -8.45 -10.62
CA ALA A 114 -12.90 -9.03 -9.78
C ALA A 114 -12.12 -7.96 -9.01
N ASN A 115 -11.69 -6.89 -9.68
CA ASN A 115 -11.00 -5.78 -9.02
C ASN A 115 -11.86 -5.08 -7.95
N ALA A 116 -13.15 -4.84 -8.25
CA ALA A 116 -14.07 -4.21 -7.31
C ALA A 116 -14.39 -5.09 -6.08
N ALA A 117 -14.56 -6.40 -6.29
CA ALA A 117 -14.73 -7.37 -5.22
C ALA A 117 -13.49 -7.45 -4.34
N ALA A 118 -12.31 -7.54 -4.96
CA ALA A 118 -11.04 -7.58 -4.25
C ALA A 118 -10.78 -6.32 -3.42
N PHE A 119 -11.11 -5.14 -3.95
CA PHE A 119 -11.05 -3.88 -3.21
C PHE A 119 -12.00 -3.83 -2.00
N SER A 120 -13.14 -4.53 -2.07
CA SER A 120 -14.19 -4.45 -1.05
C SER A 120 -14.15 -5.60 -0.05
N GLY A 121 -13.28 -6.59 -0.26
CA GLY A 121 -13.18 -7.78 0.60
C GLY A 121 -14.21 -8.86 0.27
N GLU A 122 -14.87 -8.78 -0.88
CA GLU A 122 -15.98 -9.67 -1.24
C GLU A 122 -15.47 -11.00 -1.79
N LEU A 123 -14.98 -11.85 -0.88
CA LEU A 123 -14.36 -13.13 -1.22
C LEU A 123 -15.32 -14.09 -1.94
N SER A 124 -16.62 -14.09 -1.58
CA SER A 124 -17.63 -14.94 -2.23
C SER A 124 -17.77 -14.64 -3.72
N VAL A 125 -17.67 -13.37 -4.10
CA VAL A 125 -17.71 -12.94 -5.50
C VAL A 125 -16.46 -13.40 -6.24
N LEU A 126 -15.28 -13.28 -5.63
CA LEU A 126 -14.02 -13.74 -6.23
C LEU A 126 -13.98 -15.26 -6.43
N GLN A 127 -14.45 -16.02 -5.44
CA GLN A 127 -14.56 -17.48 -5.54
C GLN A 127 -15.47 -17.87 -6.70
N TRP A 128 -16.67 -17.29 -6.79
CA TRP A 128 -17.59 -17.54 -7.90
C TRP A 128 -16.98 -17.16 -9.26
N LEU A 129 -16.32 -16.00 -9.35
CA LEU A 129 -15.64 -15.58 -10.58
C LEU A 129 -14.52 -16.54 -11.00
N HIS A 130 -13.80 -17.12 -10.04
CA HIS A 130 -12.70 -18.05 -10.29
C HIS A 130 -13.17 -19.46 -10.63
N GLU A 131 -14.26 -19.92 -10.02
CA GLU A 131 -14.84 -21.24 -10.26
C GLU A 131 -15.61 -21.29 -11.60
N GLU A 132 -16.48 -20.30 -11.85
CA GLU A 132 -17.45 -20.35 -12.96
C GLU A 132 -17.05 -19.48 -14.16
N HIS A 133 -16.23 -18.44 -13.95
CA HIS A 133 -15.93 -17.44 -14.98
C HIS A 133 -14.44 -17.11 -15.12
N LYS A 134 -13.57 -18.07 -14.79
CA LYS A 134 -12.12 -17.86 -14.74
C LYS A 134 -11.54 -17.21 -16.00
N ALA A 135 -11.98 -17.65 -17.18
CA ALA A 135 -11.48 -17.19 -18.47
C ALA A 135 -11.91 -15.75 -18.82
N ARG A 136 -12.94 -15.21 -18.16
CA ARG A 136 -13.48 -13.86 -18.38
C ARG A 136 -12.79 -12.80 -17.52
N VAL A 137 -11.90 -13.21 -16.62
CA VAL A 137 -11.16 -12.34 -15.72
C VAL A 137 -9.68 -12.42 -16.06
N HIS A 138 -9.05 -11.26 -16.21
CA HIS A 138 -7.59 -11.18 -16.34
C HIS A 138 -6.96 -11.17 -14.94
N TRP A 139 -6.66 -12.37 -14.44
CA TRP A 139 -6.04 -12.60 -13.14
C TRP A 139 -4.54 -12.24 -13.13
N GLY A 140 -4.01 -12.04 -11.93
CA GLY A 140 -2.62 -11.71 -11.65
C GLY A 140 -2.29 -10.22 -11.67
N GLY A 141 -3.29 -9.32 -11.62
CA GLY A 141 -3.07 -7.90 -11.90
C GLY A 141 -3.89 -6.95 -11.02
N LEU A 142 -5.04 -6.52 -11.53
CA LEU A 142 -5.81 -5.41 -10.93
C LEU A 142 -6.43 -5.80 -9.60
N GLU A 143 -6.95 -7.00 -9.48
CA GLU A 143 -7.54 -7.57 -8.27
C GLU A 143 -6.51 -7.65 -7.12
N TRP A 144 -5.26 -8.00 -7.41
CA TRP A 144 -4.17 -7.89 -6.44
C TRP A 144 -3.96 -6.44 -5.98
N CYS A 145 -3.89 -5.48 -6.92
CA CYS A 145 -3.74 -4.06 -6.59
C CYS A 145 -4.89 -3.56 -5.70
N GLY A 146 -6.13 -3.96 -6.04
CA GLY A 146 -7.34 -3.61 -5.30
C GLY A 146 -7.30 -4.14 -3.86
N ALA A 147 -7.00 -5.43 -3.69
CA ALA A 147 -6.92 -6.08 -2.39
C ALA A 147 -5.82 -5.47 -1.49
N ILE A 148 -4.63 -5.24 -2.05
CA ILE A 148 -3.50 -4.68 -1.29
C ILE A 148 -3.82 -3.27 -0.80
N ARG A 149 -4.32 -2.39 -1.68
CA ARG A 149 -4.58 -0.97 -1.35
C ARG A 149 -5.71 -0.76 -0.36
N SER A 150 -6.70 -1.65 -0.38
CA SER A 150 -7.84 -1.62 0.56
C SER A 150 -7.58 -2.39 1.84
N GLY A 151 -6.47 -3.15 1.87
CA GLY A 151 -6.01 -3.89 3.01
C GLY A 151 -6.77 -5.18 3.32
N GLN A 152 -7.27 -5.84 2.27
CA GLN A 152 -8.12 -7.03 2.37
C GLN A 152 -7.26 -8.29 2.49
N THR A 153 -6.76 -8.56 3.71
CA THR A 153 -5.82 -9.66 3.99
C THR A 153 -6.38 -11.04 3.63
N GLU A 154 -7.66 -11.29 3.88
CA GLU A 154 -8.31 -12.55 3.54
C GLU A 154 -8.33 -12.79 2.02
N VAL A 155 -8.62 -11.73 1.25
CA VAL A 155 -8.57 -11.77 -0.21
C VAL A 155 -7.15 -11.99 -0.71
N VAL A 156 -6.16 -11.30 -0.14
CA VAL A 156 -4.74 -11.50 -0.49
C VAL A 156 -4.31 -12.94 -0.27
N GLU A 157 -4.67 -13.55 0.86
CA GLU A 157 -4.31 -14.93 1.16
C GLU A 157 -4.99 -15.92 0.21
N TRP A 158 -6.27 -15.68 -0.12
CA TRP A 158 -6.95 -16.48 -1.14
C TRP A 158 -6.31 -16.31 -2.53
N LEU A 159 -5.91 -15.09 -2.92
CA LEU A 159 -5.23 -14.83 -4.19
C LEU A 159 -3.88 -15.54 -4.27
N LYS A 160 -3.09 -15.55 -3.18
CA LYS A 160 -1.82 -16.29 -3.11
C LYS A 160 -1.99 -17.78 -3.44
N GLN A 161 -3.11 -18.38 -3.06
CA GLN A 161 -3.39 -19.81 -3.25
C GLN A 161 -4.00 -20.12 -4.63
N ASN A 162 -4.70 -19.15 -5.24
CA ASN A 162 -5.56 -19.41 -6.40
C ASN A 162 -5.13 -18.68 -7.68
N SER A 163 -4.27 -17.65 -7.59
CA SER A 163 -3.84 -16.85 -8.73
C SER A 163 -2.45 -16.24 -8.51
N ALA A 164 -1.43 -16.81 -9.15
CA ALA A 164 -0.11 -16.18 -9.17
C ALA A 164 -0.17 -14.77 -9.80
N PRO A 165 0.58 -13.78 -9.26
CA PRO A 165 0.69 -12.47 -9.87
C PRO A 165 1.42 -12.55 -11.21
N ASN A 166 0.99 -11.73 -12.18
CA ASN A 166 1.67 -11.60 -13.46
C ASN A 166 3.04 -10.95 -13.26
N THR A 167 4.05 -11.47 -13.95
CA THR A 167 5.44 -10.97 -13.87
C THR A 167 5.53 -9.46 -14.11
N GLU A 168 4.77 -8.94 -15.07
CA GLU A 168 4.71 -7.51 -15.40
C GLU A 168 4.05 -6.65 -14.30
N ALA A 169 3.25 -7.26 -13.42
CA ALA A 169 2.57 -6.58 -12.33
C ALA A 169 3.36 -6.62 -11.02
N VAL A 170 4.30 -7.57 -10.84
CA VAL A 170 5.03 -7.81 -9.57
C VAL A 170 5.63 -6.54 -9.00
N TRP A 171 6.32 -5.72 -9.82
CA TRP A 171 6.93 -4.48 -9.34
C TRP A 171 5.90 -3.48 -8.78
N LYS A 172 4.70 -3.42 -9.39
CA LYS A 172 3.61 -2.55 -8.94
C LYS A 172 2.96 -3.09 -7.66
N LEU A 173 2.81 -4.42 -7.57
CA LEU A 173 2.32 -5.05 -6.35
C LEU A 173 3.29 -4.89 -5.19
N ALA A 174 4.60 -4.99 -5.43
CA ALA A 174 5.63 -4.74 -4.45
C ALA A 174 5.61 -3.28 -3.97
N PHE A 175 5.41 -2.32 -4.89
CA PHE A 175 5.19 -0.92 -4.53
C PHE A 175 3.96 -0.74 -3.63
N ASP A 176 2.80 -1.27 -4.04
CA ASP A 176 1.56 -1.10 -3.29
C ASP A 176 1.63 -1.81 -1.92
N ALA A 177 2.25 -2.99 -1.84
CA ALA A 177 2.43 -3.74 -0.59
C ALA A 177 3.36 -2.99 0.37
N ALA A 178 4.48 -2.47 -0.14
CA ALA A 178 5.41 -1.68 0.65
C ALA A 178 4.79 -0.35 1.11
N ALA A 179 3.98 0.30 0.27
CA ALA A 179 3.25 1.52 0.64
C ALA A 179 2.17 1.27 1.71
N ALA A 180 1.55 0.09 1.71
CA ALA A 180 0.54 -0.31 2.67
C ALA A 180 1.11 -0.89 3.99
N GLY A 181 2.42 -1.13 4.07
CA GLY A 181 3.05 -1.72 5.26
C GLY A 181 3.03 -3.25 5.31
N TYR A 182 2.73 -3.94 4.20
CA TYR A 182 2.63 -5.40 4.14
C TYR A 182 3.98 -6.07 3.91
N LEU A 183 4.78 -6.14 4.98
CA LEU A 183 6.13 -6.69 4.97
C LEU A 183 6.18 -8.13 4.43
N GLU A 184 5.36 -9.04 4.97
CA GLU A 184 5.39 -10.46 4.57
C GLU A 184 5.00 -10.65 3.10
N LEU A 185 3.97 -9.94 2.63
CA LEU A 185 3.55 -10.00 1.24
C LEU A 185 4.62 -9.40 0.32
N MET A 186 5.20 -8.27 0.71
CA MET A 186 6.29 -7.65 -0.03
C MET A 186 7.48 -8.63 -0.14
N GLN A 187 7.90 -9.26 0.96
CA GLN A 187 8.96 -10.27 0.96
C GLN A 187 8.64 -11.43 0.00
N TRP A 188 7.39 -11.91 0.01
CA TRP A 188 6.94 -12.96 -0.91
C TRP A 188 6.96 -12.53 -2.38
N LEU A 189 6.67 -11.27 -2.68
CA LEU A 189 6.73 -10.71 -4.03
C LEU A 189 8.17 -10.47 -4.51
N LEU A 190 9.11 -10.20 -3.60
CA LEU A 190 10.51 -9.91 -3.89
C LEU A 190 11.31 -11.20 -4.14
N GLY A 191 10.99 -11.92 -5.22
CA GLY A 191 11.72 -13.11 -5.67
C GLY A 191 13.09 -12.84 -6.31
N HIS A 192 13.86 -11.88 -5.79
CA HIS A 192 15.15 -11.35 -6.32
C HIS A 192 15.07 -10.43 -7.56
N ASP A 193 13.89 -9.91 -7.91
CA ASP A 193 13.78 -8.91 -8.97
C ASP A 193 14.20 -7.51 -8.47
N LYS A 194 15.29 -6.98 -9.04
CA LYS A 194 15.78 -5.63 -8.75
C LYS A 194 14.73 -4.54 -8.99
N ALA A 195 13.93 -4.65 -10.05
CA ALA A 195 12.89 -3.68 -10.36
C ALA A 195 11.79 -3.68 -9.29
N ALA A 196 11.45 -4.85 -8.75
CA ALA A 196 10.49 -4.98 -7.65
C ALA A 196 11.06 -4.41 -6.34
N VAL A 197 12.35 -4.61 -6.05
CA VAL A 197 13.01 -4.01 -4.87
C VAL A 197 13.01 -2.48 -4.95
N GLU A 198 13.42 -1.91 -6.09
CA GLU A 198 13.42 -0.45 -6.29
C GLU A 198 12.00 0.15 -6.22
N ALA A 199 11.00 -0.58 -6.71
CA ALA A 199 9.60 -0.19 -6.60
C ALA A 199 9.10 -0.27 -5.14
N ALA A 200 9.42 -1.34 -4.42
CA ALA A 200 9.10 -1.49 -3.00
C ALA A 200 9.72 -0.35 -2.17
N MET A 201 10.97 0.03 -2.45
CA MET A 201 11.64 1.12 -1.74
C MET A 201 10.92 2.46 -1.92
N ARG A 202 10.51 2.78 -3.15
CA ARG A 202 9.68 3.97 -3.44
C ARG A 202 8.31 3.89 -2.78
N GLY A 203 7.71 2.70 -2.76
CA GLY A 203 6.43 2.43 -2.12
C GLY A 203 6.49 2.69 -0.62
N ALA A 204 7.44 2.06 0.07
CA ALA A 204 7.68 2.21 1.50
C ALA A 204 7.93 3.67 1.89
N HIS A 205 8.78 4.38 1.14
CA HIS A 205 9.01 5.81 1.35
C HIS A 205 7.72 6.62 1.20
N LYS A 206 6.91 6.37 0.17
CA LYS A 206 5.64 7.08 -0.03
C LYS A 206 4.60 6.75 1.05
N GLY A 207 4.60 5.52 1.54
CA GLY A 207 3.72 5.03 2.59
C GLY A 207 4.20 5.37 4.00
N HIS A 208 5.33 6.07 4.15
CA HIS A 208 5.96 6.37 5.44
C HIS A 208 6.26 5.10 6.26
N GLN A 209 6.58 4.00 5.57
CA GLN A 209 6.83 2.67 6.15
C GLN A 209 8.34 2.48 6.39
N TRP A 210 8.90 3.22 7.34
CA TRP A 210 10.35 3.28 7.60
C TRP A 210 10.95 1.94 8.03
N GLY A 211 10.19 1.10 8.74
CA GLY A 211 10.61 -0.27 9.04
C GLY A 211 10.85 -1.12 7.79
N ILE A 212 10.03 -0.94 6.74
CA ILE A 212 10.21 -1.60 5.45
C ILE A 212 11.40 -0.99 4.70
N VAL A 213 11.57 0.33 4.73
CA VAL A 213 12.74 1.01 4.14
C VAL A 213 14.04 0.46 4.73
N LYS A 214 14.10 0.33 6.07
CA LYS A 214 15.24 -0.29 6.77
C LYS A 214 15.45 -1.73 6.31
N TRP A 215 14.39 -2.54 6.28
CA TRP A 215 14.50 -3.93 5.85
C TRP A 215 15.05 -4.07 4.42
N LEU A 216 14.58 -3.26 3.49
CA LEU A 216 15.02 -3.25 2.09
C LEU A 216 16.47 -2.77 1.94
N ALA A 217 16.89 -1.79 2.74
CA ALA A 217 18.27 -1.32 2.77
C ALA A 217 19.22 -2.42 3.25
N THR A 218 18.86 -3.12 4.33
CA THR A 218 19.72 -4.13 4.96
C THR A 218 19.74 -5.48 4.21
N HIS A 219 18.60 -5.96 3.72
CA HIS A 219 18.50 -7.30 3.12
C HIS A 219 18.70 -7.31 1.60
N CYS A 220 18.49 -6.19 0.92
CA CYS A 220 18.62 -6.10 -0.54
C CYS A 220 19.83 -5.28 -0.99
N ASN A 221 20.70 -4.86 -0.07
CA ASN A 221 21.86 -3.98 -0.33
C ASN A 221 21.50 -2.76 -1.18
N THR A 222 20.33 -2.18 -0.93
CA THR A 222 19.86 -1.00 -1.67
C THR A 222 20.17 0.26 -0.89
N THR A 223 20.71 1.26 -1.57
CA THR A 223 20.87 2.59 -1.00
C THR A 223 19.49 3.20 -0.75
N PRO A 224 19.20 3.71 0.46
CA PRO A 224 18.00 4.48 0.70
C PRO A 224 17.84 5.63 -0.30
N LEU A 225 16.59 6.02 -0.60
CA LEU A 225 16.34 7.18 -1.44
C LEU A 225 16.93 8.44 -0.81
N THR A 226 17.39 9.36 -1.65
CA THR A 226 17.83 10.69 -1.23
C THR A 226 16.70 11.40 -0.47
N GLY A 227 16.97 11.87 0.74
CA GLY A 227 15.98 12.54 1.58
C GLY A 227 15.14 11.62 2.47
N CYS A 228 15.40 10.29 2.51
CA CYS A 228 14.73 9.39 3.46
C CYS A 228 14.82 9.89 4.91
N VAL A 229 16.00 10.38 5.32
CA VAL A 229 16.24 10.89 6.67
C VAL A 229 15.37 12.13 6.97
N ASP A 230 15.30 13.08 6.02
CA ASP A 230 14.47 14.29 6.16
C ASP A 230 12.99 13.97 6.24
N ALA A 231 12.54 13.00 5.45
CA ALA A 231 11.17 12.53 5.45
C ALA A 231 10.83 11.79 6.76
N ALA A 232 11.69 10.87 7.22
CA ALA A 232 11.51 10.18 8.50
C ALA A 232 11.46 11.15 9.67
N ALA A 233 12.26 12.21 9.64
CA ALA A 233 12.21 13.27 10.63
C ALA A 233 10.93 14.10 10.61
N LYS A 234 10.40 14.41 9.42
CA LYS A 234 9.09 15.09 9.31
C LYS A 234 7.95 14.24 9.87
N ASP A 235 8.05 12.92 9.73
CA ASP A 235 7.05 11.98 10.26
C ASP A 235 7.23 11.70 11.76
N GLY A 236 8.38 12.07 12.32
CA GLY A 236 8.72 11.80 13.71
C GLY A 236 9.12 10.35 13.97
N ASP A 237 9.60 9.61 12.97
CA ASP A 237 10.08 8.24 13.16
C ASP A 237 11.47 8.22 13.82
N LEU A 238 11.46 8.33 15.14
CA LEU A 238 12.66 8.32 15.97
C LEU A 238 13.41 7.01 15.86
N GLU A 239 12.72 5.88 15.70
CA GLU A 239 13.35 4.56 15.63
C GLU A 239 14.21 4.44 14.36
N PHE A 240 13.67 4.89 13.22
CA PHE A 240 14.42 4.94 11.97
C PHE A 240 15.61 5.88 12.06
N LEU A 241 15.46 7.07 12.65
CA LEU A 241 16.55 8.05 12.78
C LEU A 241 17.66 7.58 13.73
N GLN A 242 17.30 6.97 14.86
CA GLN A 242 18.25 6.36 15.79
C GLN A 242 19.01 5.22 15.11
N CYS A 243 18.33 4.39 14.33
CA CYS A 243 18.96 3.35 13.53
C CYS A 243 19.88 3.92 12.45
N ALA A 244 19.45 4.97 11.75
CA ALA A 244 20.28 5.64 10.75
C ALA A 244 21.56 6.23 11.36
N MET A 245 21.47 6.77 12.59
CA MET A 245 22.64 7.20 13.34
C MET A 245 23.58 6.03 13.66
N LYS A 246 23.03 4.93 14.20
CA LYS A 246 23.77 3.70 14.49
C LYS A 246 24.54 3.21 13.26
N ASP A 247 23.84 3.05 12.13
CA ASP A 247 24.42 2.55 10.88
C ASP A 247 25.46 3.52 10.29
N ALA A 248 25.26 4.83 10.46
CA ALA A 248 26.22 5.85 10.04
C ALA A 248 27.53 5.78 10.84
N VAL A 249 27.46 5.50 12.15
CA VAL A 249 28.64 5.31 12.99
C VAL A 249 29.38 4.02 12.61
N LEU A 250 28.69 2.89 12.51
CA LEU A 250 29.30 1.61 12.10
C LEU A 250 29.93 1.68 10.70
N GLY A 251 29.29 2.38 9.77
CA GLY A 251 29.78 2.56 8.40
C GLY A 251 30.86 3.65 8.24
N SER A 252 31.23 4.35 9.32
CA SER A 252 32.11 5.54 9.26
C SER A 252 31.59 6.64 8.30
N HIS A 253 30.27 6.79 8.18
CA HIS A 253 29.62 7.79 7.31
C HIS A 253 29.49 9.15 7.99
N VAL A 254 30.63 9.82 8.21
CA VAL A 254 30.70 11.11 8.93
C VAL A 254 29.76 12.20 8.40
N PRO A 255 29.54 12.38 7.08
CA PRO A 255 28.56 13.37 6.61
C PRO A 255 27.14 13.13 7.12
N VAL A 256 26.72 11.87 7.25
CA VAL A 256 25.40 11.50 7.79
C VAL A 256 25.35 11.72 9.30
N MET A 257 26.41 11.37 10.03
CA MET A 257 26.52 11.63 11.48
C MET A 257 26.40 13.13 11.78
N LEU A 258 27.16 13.97 11.07
CA LEU A 258 27.13 15.42 11.24
C LEU A 258 25.79 16.02 10.81
N PHE A 259 25.20 15.50 9.73
CA PHE A 259 23.88 15.92 9.29
C PHE A 259 22.82 15.66 10.36
N LEU A 260 22.79 14.44 10.92
CA LEU A 260 21.83 14.07 11.97
C LEU A 260 22.03 14.93 13.22
N TYR A 261 23.28 15.08 13.68
CA TYR A 261 23.58 15.87 14.87
C TYR A 261 23.23 17.35 14.72
N ASN A 262 23.59 17.97 13.59
CA ASN A 262 23.35 19.40 13.39
C ASN A 262 21.87 19.75 13.21
N ASN A 263 21.06 18.83 12.67
CA ASN A 263 19.64 19.09 12.43
C ASN A 263 18.74 18.66 13.60
N TYR A 264 19.12 17.61 14.34
CA TYR A 264 18.24 16.98 15.33
C TYR A 264 18.80 17.01 16.76
N GLY A 265 20.04 17.47 16.94
CA GLY A 265 20.64 17.69 18.25
C GLY A 265 21.14 16.42 18.94
N ARG A 266 21.63 16.62 20.16
CA ARG A 266 22.34 15.57 20.93
C ARG A 266 21.42 14.41 21.32
N GLU A 267 20.21 14.68 21.81
CA GLU A 267 19.33 13.65 22.39
C GLU A 267 19.00 12.50 21.41
N LEU A 268 18.71 12.83 20.15
CA LEU A 268 18.44 11.83 19.12
C LEU A 268 19.70 11.01 18.79
N CYS A 269 20.84 11.68 18.66
CA CYS A 269 22.11 11.03 18.38
C CYS A 269 22.56 10.14 19.53
N GLU A 270 22.38 10.59 20.77
CA GLU A 270 22.71 9.85 21.98
C GLU A 270 21.96 8.52 22.04
N ALA A 271 20.64 8.52 21.81
CA ALA A 271 19.86 7.30 21.77
C ALA A 271 20.33 6.35 20.65
N GLY A 272 20.62 6.87 19.45
CA GLY A 272 21.15 6.07 18.34
C GLY A 272 22.55 5.49 18.63
N ILE A 273 23.40 6.24 19.32
CA ILE A 273 24.72 5.80 19.78
C ILE A 273 24.60 4.77 20.90
N CYS A 274 23.65 4.91 21.81
CA CYS A 274 23.39 3.91 22.86
C CYS A 274 22.95 2.56 22.27
N LEU A 275 22.23 2.54 21.14
CA LEU A 275 21.87 1.30 20.43
C LEU A 275 23.08 0.53 19.87
N LEU A 276 24.27 1.14 19.84
CA LEU A 276 25.49 0.47 19.45
C LEU A 276 26.04 -0.41 20.59
N ARG A 277 25.66 -0.21 21.88
CA ARG A 277 26.24 -0.90 23.05
C ARG A 277 26.37 -2.42 22.90
N ASP A 278 25.44 -3.05 22.19
CA ASP A 278 25.44 -4.49 21.95
C ASP A 278 26.30 -4.95 20.74
N ASN A 279 26.75 -4.03 19.87
CA ASN A 279 27.43 -4.30 18.60
C ASN A 279 28.74 -3.49 18.38
N TRP A 280 29.33 -2.89 19.42
CA TRP A 280 30.50 -2.01 19.25
C TRP A 280 31.80 -2.70 18.83
N GLU A 281 31.92 -4.01 19.05
CA GLU A 281 33.10 -4.81 18.64
C GLU A 281 33.40 -4.65 17.13
N ASP A 282 32.38 -4.37 16.31
CA ASP A 282 32.48 -4.14 14.87
C ASP A 282 32.74 -2.66 14.47
N THR A 283 32.83 -1.73 15.43
CA THR A 283 32.98 -0.30 15.12
C THR A 283 34.41 0.05 14.75
N GLU A 284 34.70 0.03 13.45
CA GLU A 284 35.98 0.47 12.90
C GLU A 284 36.06 2.01 12.86
N VAL A 285 36.96 2.58 13.66
CA VAL A 285 37.35 3.99 13.56
C VAL A 285 38.37 4.13 12.45
N ARG A 286 37.93 4.71 11.32
CA ARG A 286 38.79 4.88 10.13
C ARG A 286 39.74 6.08 10.18
N PHE A 287 39.52 7.03 11.09
CA PHE A 287 40.40 8.18 11.27
C PHE A 287 40.15 8.93 12.58
N VAL A 288 41.20 9.61 13.07
CA VAL A 288 41.23 10.39 14.33
C VAL A 288 40.01 11.29 14.51
N GLY A 289 39.64 12.04 13.47
CA GLY A 289 38.57 13.04 13.55
C GLY A 289 37.20 12.46 13.91
N MET A 290 36.92 11.21 13.52
CA MET A 290 35.70 10.52 13.90
C MET A 290 35.68 10.18 15.40
N ALA A 291 36.78 9.61 15.92
CA ALA A 291 36.91 9.31 17.34
C ALA A 291 36.87 10.59 18.20
N GLN A 292 37.55 11.65 17.76
CA GLN A 292 37.48 12.98 18.39
C GLN A 292 36.05 13.47 18.50
N TRP A 293 35.30 13.40 17.40
CA TRP A 293 33.93 13.88 17.39
C TRP A 293 33.03 13.04 18.31
N LEU A 294 33.16 11.71 18.30
CA LEU A 294 32.37 10.83 19.17
C LEU A 294 32.67 11.11 20.66
N LEU A 295 33.93 11.11 21.06
CA LEU A 295 34.32 11.30 22.46
C LEU A 295 34.02 12.72 22.99
N ASN A 296 34.15 13.75 22.15
CA ASN A 296 33.85 15.12 22.56
C ASN A 296 32.35 15.37 22.78
N ASN A 297 31.48 14.64 22.08
CA ASN A 297 30.03 14.87 22.15
C ASN A 297 29.30 13.88 23.06
N PHE A 298 29.84 12.66 23.21
CA PHE A 298 29.18 11.52 23.86
C PHE A 298 30.11 10.74 24.81
N GLY A 299 31.16 11.38 25.31
CA GLY A 299 32.20 10.71 26.10
C GLY A 299 31.73 9.93 27.32
N GLU A 300 30.77 10.46 28.08
CA GLU A 300 30.18 9.78 29.25
C GLU A 300 29.37 8.54 28.83
N GLU A 301 28.61 8.64 27.75
CA GLU A 301 27.77 7.55 27.25
C GLU A 301 28.59 6.42 26.63
N LEU A 302 29.80 6.75 26.17
CA LEU A 302 30.78 5.86 25.58
C LEU A 302 31.67 5.16 26.62
N GLU A 303 31.49 5.38 27.93
CA GLU A 303 32.26 4.64 28.94
C GLU A 303 32.09 3.11 28.81
N GLY A 304 33.20 2.37 28.81
CA GLY A 304 33.25 0.91 28.67
C GLY A 304 33.04 0.42 27.23
N VAL A 305 33.02 1.33 26.26
CA VAL A 305 32.84 0.98 24.84
C VAL A 305 34.17 0.65 24.18
N THR A 306 34.20 -0.48 23.45
CA THR A 306 35.37 -0.89 22.64
C THR A 306 35.28 -0.38 21.20
N MET A 307 36.38 0.13 20.66
CA MET A 307 36.52 0.60 19.28
C MET A 307 37.69 -0.12 18.62
N SER A 308 37.56 -0.49 17.34
CA SER A 308 38.65 -1.07 16.58
C SER A 308 39.30 -0.02 15.69
N VAL A 309 40.63 -0.04 15.61
CA VAL A 309 41.42 0.86 14.77
C VAL A 309 42.39 0.02 13.96
N ASN A 310 42.51 0.28 12.65
CA ASN A 310 43.53 -0.36 11.84
C ASN A 310 44.93 -0.05 12.42
N ARG A 311 45.75 -1.08 12.63
CA ARG A 311 47.06 -0.96 13.25
C ARG A 311 48.03 -0.06 12.48
N ALA A 312 47.88 0.02 11.16
CA ALA A 312 48.68 0.90 10.30
C ALA A 312 48.30 2.38 10.45
N ASP A 313 47.11 2.70 10.97
CA ASP A 313 46.73 4.08 11.31
C ASP A 313 47.39 4.51 12.62
N TRP A 314 48.69 4.80 12.53
CA TRP A 314 49.51 5.23 13.64
C TRP A 314 49.00 6.53 14.29
N ALA A 315 48.34 7.40 13.52
CA ALA A 315 47.85 8.69 14.00
C ALA A 315 46.66 8.49 14.93
N THR A 316 45.68 7.66 14.50
CA THR A 316 44.51 7.32 15.32
C THR A 316 44.92 6.52 16.55
N ASN A 317 45.75 5.49 16.40
CA ASN A 317 46.24 4.69 17.54
C ASN A 317 47.02 5.52 18.57
N LYS A 318 47.87 6.44 18.12
CA LYS A 318 48.58 7.35 19.02
C LYS A 318 47.60 8.28 19.73
N TRP A 319 46.64 8.85 19.01
CA TRP A 319 45.67 9.76 19.58
C TRP A 319 44.79 9.08 20.65
N MET A 320 44.28 7.88 20.38
CA MET A 320 43.49 7.08 21.34
C MET A 320 44.27 6.87 22.64
N LYS A 321 45.54 6.45 22.55
CA LYS A 321 46.43 6.24 23.70
C LYS A 321 46.56 7.48 24.59
N ASP A 322 46.57 8.66 23.97
CA ASP A 322 46.78 9.93 24.67
C ASP A 322 45.48 10.49 25.27
N HIS A 323 44.29 9.92 24.97
CA HIS A 323 42.97 10.50 25.29
C HIS A 323 42.00 9.55 26.02
N ASN A 324 42.43 9.01 27.17
CA ASN A 324 41.59 8.21 28.08
C ASN A 324 41.02 6.91 27.48
N MET A 325 41.68 6.36 26.45
CA MET A 325 41.37 5.05 25.91
C MET A 325 42.39 4.01 26.41
N SER A 326 41.90 2.89 26.94
CA SER A 326 42.70 1.72 27.33
C SER A 326 42.87 0.79 26.14
N MET A 327 44.11 0.40 25.81
CA MET A 327 44.33 -0.68 24.84
C MET A 327 43.95 -2.02 25.47
N LEU A 328 43.03 -2.77 24.86
CA LEU A 328 42.58 -4.07 25.33
C LEU A 328 43.38 -5.21 24.69
N GLU A 329 43.33 -5.28 23.36
CA GLU A 329 43.89 -6.36 22.57
C GLU A 329 44.50 -5.84 21.26
N VAL A 330 45.53 -6.53 20.77
CA VAL A 330 46.19 -6.23 19.50
C VAL A 330 46.20 -7.51 18.68
N GLU A 331 45.46 -7.50 17.58
CA GLU A 331 45.50 -8.55 16.56
C GLU A 331 46.47 -8.14 15.43
N ASP A 332 46.62 -9.00 14.41
CA ASP A 332 47.61 -8.80 13.34
C ASP A 332 47.44 -7.42 12.65
N GLU A 333 46.21 -7.04 12.32
CA GLU A 333 45.87 -5.83 11.55
C GLU A 333 45.06 -4.78 12.35
N ILE A 334 44.60 -5.11 13.55
CA ILE A 334 43.62 -4.30 14.31
C ILE A 334 44.09 -4.12 15.76
N VAL A 335 43.85 -2.92 16.31
CA VAL A 335 44.04 -2.61 17.73
C VAL A 335 42.67 -2.28 18.33
N PHE A 336 42.32 -2.94 19.42
CA PHE A 336 41.10 -2.69 20.18
C PHE A 336 41.36 -1.73 21.34
N TRP A 337 40.54 -0.70 21.43
CA TRP A 337 40.61 0.37 22.43
C TRP A 337 39.30 0.47 23.20
N GLU A 338 39.34 0.47 24.51
CA GLU A 338 38.18 0.71 25.38
C GLU A 338 38.17 2.15 25.87
N CYS A 339 37.02 2.82 25.84
CA CYS A 339 36.86 4.15 26.41
C CYS A 339 36.76 4.07 27.94
N GLY A 340 37.72 4.69 28.63
CA GLY A 340 37.71 4.78 30.08
C GLY A 340 36.69 5.78 30.63
N PRO A 341 36.42 5.74 31.95
CA PRO A 341 35.60 6.73 32.64
C PRO A 341 36.21 8.13 32.49
N GLN A 342 35.40 9.11 32.07
CA GLN A 342 35.84 10.51 31.89
C GLN A 342 35.98 11.27 33.21
#